data_AF-A0A9E5B0C3-F1
#
_entry.id   AF-A0A9E5B0C3-F1
#
_cell.length_a   1.000
_cell.length_b   1.000
_cell.length_c   1.000
_cell.angle_alpha   90.00
_cell.angle_beta   90.00
_cell.angle_gamma   90.00
#
_symmetry.space_group_name_H-M   'P 1'
#
loop_
_entity.id
_entity.type
_entity.pdbx_description
1 polymer ?
#
loop_
_entity_poly.entity_id
_entity_poly.type
_entity_poly.pdbx_seq_one_letter_code
_entity_poly.pdbx_strand_id
1 'polypeptide(L)'
;SAPVRFATVQPTQALGMINGGFLNEQAEIFAARLRKEAGDDVAKQVRLGLQLVTTRTPTDAEVQRGLALIASLRAQENASAEVALKYFCLMALNLNELVYVD
;
A
#
# COMPACT_ATOMS: atom_id res chain seq x y z
N SER A 1 25.77 -6.47 34.87
CA SER A 1 24.63 -5.67 34.37
C SER A 1 24.29 -6.10 32.97
N ALA A 2 23.08 -6.62 32.73
CA ALA A 2 22.59 -6.97 31.40
C ALA A 2 22.12 -5.70 30.66
N PRO A 3 22.29 -5.59 29.33
CA PRO A 3 21.86 -4.41 28.59
C PRO A 3 20.33 -4.44 28.40
N VAL A 4 19.68 -3.33 28.75
CA VAL A 4 18.25 -3.10 28.52
C VAL A 4 18.05 -2.94 27.01
N ARG A 5 17.24 -3.82 26.39
CA ARG A 5 16.76 -3.59 25.03
C ARG A 5 15.79 -2.41 25.09
N PHE A 6 16.14 -1.30 24.47
CA PHE A 6 15.17 -0.29 24.08
C PHE A 6 14.26 -0.92 23.03
N ALA A 7 13.10 -1.41 23.47
CA ALA A 7 12.00 -1.71 22.57
C ALA A 7 11.47 -0.38 22.03
N THR A 8 12.05 0.09 20.93
CA THR A 8 11.59 1.31 20.27
C THR A 8 10.34 0.98 19.46
N VAL A 9 9.19 0.90 20.13
CA VAL A 9 7.94 1.29 19.49
C VAL A 9 7.95 2.81 19.54
N GLN A 10 8.53 3.45 18.51
CA GLN A 10 8.52 4.89 18.38
C GLN A 10 7.37 5.29 17.44
N PRO A 11 6.24 5.79 17.97
CA PRO A 11 5.20 6.39 17.16
C PRO A 11 5.56 7.86 16.95
N THR A 12 6.42 8.16 15.97
CA THR A 12 6.74 9.55 15.63
C THR A 12 6.84 9.84 14.14
N GLN A 13 6.53 8.89 13.24
CA GLN A 13 6.79 9.07 11.80
C GLN A 13 5.60 8.89 10.86
N ALA A 14 4.37 8.83 11.35
CA ALA A 14 3.20 8.86 10.46
C ALA A 14 3.16 10.14 9.57
N LEU A 15 3.72 11.26 10.04
CA LEU A 15 3.75 12.52 9.28
C LEU A 15 4.88 12.59 8.23
N GLY A 16 5.98 11.86 8.44
CA GLY A 16 7.08 11.76 7.48
C GLY A 16 6.83 10.73 6.36
N MET A 17 5.88 9.81 6.56
CA MET A 17 5.60 8.73 5.63
C MET A 17 4.84 9.18 4.37
N ILE A 18 4.02 10.24 4.49
CA ILE A 18 3.31 10.85 3.34
C ILE A 18 4.25 11.77 2.52
N ASN A 19 5.32 12.31 3.13
CA ASN A 19 6.27 13.24 2.46
C ASN A 19 7.67 12.64 2.21
N GLY A 20 7.91 11.38 2.58
CA GLY A 20 9.22 10.75 2.43
C GLY A 20 9.46 10.27 1.00
N GLY A 21 10.56 10.70 0.38
CA GLY A 21 10.98 10.21 -0.94
C GLY A 21 11.15 8.68 -0.98
N PHE A 22 11.61 8.08 0.12
CA PHE A 22 11.82 6.64 0.22
C PHE A 22 10.53 5.82 0.00
N LEU A 23 9.43 6.14 0.71
CA LEU A 23 8.18 5.38 0.53
C LEU A 23 7.54 5.61 -0.83
N ASN A 24 7.73 6.79 -1.43
CA ASN A 24 7.29 7.04 -2.79
C ASN A 24 8.07 6.20 -3.82
N GLU A 25 9.39 6.08 -3.63
CA GLU A 25 10.25 5.22 -4.44
C GLU A 25 9.88 3.73 -4.26
N GLN A 26 9.67 3.29 -3.02
CA GLN A 26 9.20 1.93 -2.75
C GLN A 26 7.82 1.66 -3.35
N ALA A 27 6.90 2.61 -3.32
CA ALA A 27 5.58 2.48 -3.92
C ALA A 27 5.66 2.37 -5.45
N GLU A 28 6.58 3.09 -6.09
CA GLU A 28 6.82 3.01 -7.53
C GLU A 28 7.41 1.67 -7.94
N ILE A 29 8.45 1.21 -7.23
CA ILE A 29 9.04 -0.12 -7.43
C ILE A 29 7.97 -1.21 -7.21
N PHE A 30 7.15 -1.05 -6.17
CA PHE A 30 6.10 -2.01 -5.86
C PHE A 30 5.03 -2.04 -6.95
N ALA A 31 4.55 -0.88 -7.43
CA ALA A 31 3.61 -0.81 -8.54
C ALA A 31 4.15 -1.45 -9.82
N ALA A 32 5.43 -1.21 -10.15
CA ALA A 32 6.10 -1.83 -11.29
C ALA A 32 6.15 -3.36 -11.15
N ARG A 33 6.45 -3.86 -9.94
CA ARG A 33 6.42 -5.30 -9.63
C ARG A 33 5.02 -5.89 -9.83
N LEU A 34 3.97 -5.23 -9.32
CA LEU A 34 2.60 -5.70 -9.47
C LEU A 34 2.18 -5.79 -10.94
N ARG A 35 2.53 -4.81 -11.76
CA ARG A 35 2.28 -4.86 -13.21
C ARG A 35 3.03 -6.00 -13.89
N LYS A 36 4.29 -6.23 -13.52
CA LYS A 36 5.11 -7.30 -14.08
C LYS A 36 4.55 -8.69 -13.76
N GLU A 37 4.07 -8.89 -12.53
CA GLU A 37 3.60 -10.21 -12.07
C GLU A 37 2.10 -10.46 -12.37
N ALA A 38 1.26 -9.43 -12.33
CA ALA A 38 -0.20 -9.55 -12.50
C ALA A 38 -0.72 -9.05 -13.85
N GLY A 39 0.13 -8.47 -14.70
CA GLY A 39 -0.26 -7.86 -15.98
C GLY A 39 -1.03 -6.55 -15.78
N ASP A 40 -1.86 -6.16 -16.75
CA ASP A 40 -2.64 -4.90 -16.74
C ASP A 40 -4.01 -5.00 -16.04
N ASP A 41 -4.34 -6.16 -15.46
CA ASP A 41 -5.58 -6.35 -14.71
C ASP A 41 -5.46 -5.74 -13.30
N VAL A 42 -6.12 -4.60 -13.09
CA VAL A 42 -6.07 -3.85 -11.83
C VAL A 42 -6.58 -4.69 -10.64
N ALA A 43 -7.56 -5.58 -10.84
CA ALA A 43 -8.05 -6.43 -9.75
C ALA A 43 -7.00 -7.47 -9.32
N LYS A 44 -6.27 -8.03 -10.28
CA LYS A 44 -5.15 -8.94 -9.98
C LYS A 44 -3.98 -8.20 -9.32
N GLN A 45 -3.67 -6.98 -9.78
CA GLN A 45 -2.65 -6.13 -9.16
C GLN A 45 -3.00 -5.80 -7.70
N VAL A 46 -4.24 -5.36 -7.42
CA VAL A 46 -4.71 -5.05 -6.06
C VAL A 46 -4.63 -6.28 -5.16
N ARG A 47 -5.11 -7.43 -5.65
CA ARG A 47 -5.07 -8.69 -4.87
C ARG A 47 -3.64 -9.10 -4.56
N LEU A 48 -2.74 -9.10 -5.56
CA LEU A 48 -1.33 -9.42 -5.35
C LEU A 48 -0.68 -8.41 -4.39
N GLY A 49 -0.98 -7.12 -4.54
CA GLY A 49 -0.48 -6.06 -3.67
C GLY A 49 -0.85 -6.30 -2.22
N LEU A 50 -2.14 -6.50 -1.94
CA LEU A 50 -2.64 -6.82 -0.61
C LEU A 50 -2.03 -8.11 -0.06
N GLN A 51 -1.90 -9.15 -0.88
CA GLN A 51 -1.29 -10.41 -0.45
C GLN A 51 0.17 -10.23 -0.03
N LEU A 52 0.95 -9.45 -0.78
CA LEU A 52 2.36 -9.20 -0.50
C LEU A 52 2.57 -8.34 0.75
N VAL A 53 1.73 -7.32 0.98
CA VAL A 53 1.88 -6.45 2.16
C VAL A 53 1.30 -7.07 3.44
N THR A 54 0.23 -7.86 3.33
CA THR A 54 -0.42 -8.49 4.51
C THR A 54 0.06 -9.91 4.78
N THR A 55 0.82 -10.52 3.86
CA THR A 55 1.28 -11.92 3.93
C THR A 55 0.17 -12.97 4.08
N ARG A 56 -1.08 -12.62 3.75
CA ARG A 56 -2.25 -13.51 3.78
C ARG A 56 -3.08 -13.39 2.52
N THR A 57 -4.03 -14.31 2.33
CA THR A 57 -4.99 -14.21 1.24
C THR A 57 -5.94 -13.04 1.50
N PRO A 58 -6.02 -12.02 0.62
CA PRO A 58 -6.95 -10.92 0.78
C PRO A 58 -8.38 -11.39 0.56
N THR A 59 -9.29 -10.86 1.37
CA THR A 59 -10.73 -11.05 1.18
C THR A 59 -11.22 -10.27 -0.04
N ASP A 60 -12.34 -10.70 -0.62
CA ASP A 60 -12.94 -9.98 -1.74
C ASP A 60 -13.35 -8.55 -1.35
N ALA A 61 -13.80 -8.35 -0.11
CA ALA A 61 -14.13 -7.02 0.40
C ALA A 61 -12.91 -6.08 0.42
N GLU A 62 -11.72 -6.57 0.79
CA GLU A 62 -10.48 -5.78 0.76
C GLU A 62 -10.07 -5.43 -0.67
N VAL A 63 -10.21 -6.39 -1.58
CA VAL A 63 -9.93 -6.15 -3.01
C VAL A 63 -10.89 -5.11 -3.58
N GLN A 64 -12.19 -5.19 -3.25
CA GLN A 64 -13.17 -4.19 -3.70
C GLN A 64 -12.88 -2.79 -3.15
N ARG A 65 -12.44 -2.68 -1.88
CA ARG A 65 -12.00 -1.38 -1.33
C ARG A 65 -10.78 -0.82 -2.07
N GLY A 66 -9.79 -1.66 -2.38
CA GLY A 66 -8.63 -1.25 -3.17
C GLY A 66 -9.00 -0.80 -4.59
N LEU A 67 -9.92 -1.51 -5.25
CA LEU A 67 -10.45 -1.12 -6.55
C LEU A 67 -11.22 0.21 -6.50
N ALA A 68 -12.06 0.40 -5.49
CA ALA A 68 -12.81 1.64 -5.28
C ALA A 68 -11.87 2.83 -5.07
N LEU A 69 -10.78 2.64 -4.31
CA LEU A 69 -9.75 3.67 -4.13
C LEU A 69 -9.06 4.03 -5.45
N ILE A 70 -8.64 3.05 -6.25
CA ILE A 70 -8.02 3.33 -7.56
C ILE A 70 -9.02 4.07 -8.45
N ALA A 71 -10.28 3.68 -8.45
CA ALA A 71 -11.32 4.36 -9.22
C ALA A 71 -11.53 5.80 -8.76
N SER A 72 -11.58 6.07 -7.45
CA SER A 72 -11.75 7.42 -6.92
C SER A 72 -10.55 8.32 -7.24
N LEU A 73 -9.33 7.79 -7.15
CA LEU A 73 -8.10 8.52 -7.52
C LEU A 73 -8.10 8.92 -9.00
N ARG A 74 -8.51 8.00 -9.88
CA ARG A 74 -8.64 8.30 -11.31
C ARG A 74 -9.70 9.37 -11.59
N ALA A 75 -10.79 9.38 -10.84
CA ALA A 75 -11.89 10.33 -11.04
C ALA A 75 -11.60 11.73 -10.48
N GLN A 76 -10.95 11.83 -9.31
CA GLN A 76 -10.72 13.11 -8.63
C GLN A 76 -9.47 13.84 -9.12
N GLU A 77 -8.40 13.11 -9.44
CA GLU A 77 -7.09 13.68 -9.76
C GLU A 77 -6.78 13.63 -11.27
N ASN A 78 -7.72 13.11 -12.08
CA ASN A 78 -7.50 12.75 -13.48
C ASN A 78 -6.22 11.90 -13.67
N ALA A 79 -5.88 11.12 -12.64
CA ALA A 79 -4.64 10.37 -12.55
C ALA A 79 -4.63 9.23 -13.59
N SER A 80 -3.45 8.99 -14.18
CA SER A 80 -3.25 7.81 -15.01
C SER A 80 -3.42 6.54 -14.17
N ALA A 81 -3.71 5.40 -14.82
CA ALA A 81 -3.82 4.12 -14.13
C ALA A 81 -2.54 3.77 -13.35
N GLU A 82 -1.37 4.14 -13.88
CA GLU A 82 -0.08 3.94 -13.24
C GLU A 82 0.09 4.79 -11.97
N VAL A 83 -0.31 6.06 -12.04
CA VAL A 83 -0.26 6.98 -10.89
C VAL A 83 -1.24 6.54 -9.80
N ALA A 84 -2.46 6.14 -10.17
CA ALA A 84 -3.44 5.63 -9.23
C ALA A 84 -2.97 4.33 -8.55
N LEU A 85 -2.33 3.42 -9.30
CA LEU A 85 -1.74 2.21 -8.74
C LEU A 85 -0.57 2.53 -7.79
N LYS A 86 0.30 3.49 -8.14
CA LYS A 86 1.37 3.95 -7.24
C LYS A 86 0.81 4.48 -5.91
N TYR A 87 -0.25 5.28 -5.95
CA TYR A 87 -0.88 5.79 -4.72
C TYR A 87 -1.52 4.67 -3.90
N PHE A 88 -2.15 3.69 -4.55
CA PHE A 88 -2.60 2.48 -3.88
C PHE A 88 -1.43 1.75 -3.20
N CYS A 89 -0.30 1.55 -3.90
CA CYS A 89 0.91 0.94 -3.33
C CYS A 89 1.46 1.72 -2.15
N LEU A 90 1.48 3.06 -2.24
CA LEU A 90 1.90 3.93 -1.15
C LEU A 90 0.99 3.73 0.06
N MET A 91 -0.34 3.75 -0.12
CA MET A 91 -1.27 3.47 0.97
C MET A 91 -1.06 2.07 1.54
N ALA A 92 -0.94 1.04 0.70
CA ALA A 92 -0.79 -0.35 1.11
C ALA A 92 0.49 -0.58 1.92
N LEU A 93 1.61 0.03 1.53
CA LEU A 93 2.87 0.00 2.29
C LEU A 93 2.78 0.79 3.61
N ASN A 94 1.88 1.76 3.68
CA ASN A 94 1.61 2.54 4.89
C ASN A 94 0.57 1.90 5.82
N LEU A 95 -0.08 0.81 5.40
CA LEU A 95 -0.94 0.03 6.29
C LEU A 95 -0.07 -0.69 7.33
N ASN A 96 0.32 0.03 8.39
CA ASN A 96 0.63 -0.61 9.66
C ASN A 96 -0.64 -1.34 10.09
N GLU A 97 -0.55 -2.65 10.29
CA GLU A 97 -1.69 -3.54 10.56
C GLU A 97 -2.41 -3.19 11.88
N LEU A 98 -3.25 -2.16 11.84
CA LEU A 98 -4.18 -1.74 12.89
C LEU A 98 -5.39 -1.01 12.27
N VAL A 99 -5.88 -1.52 11.12
CA VAL A 99 -7.20 -1.14 10.64
C VAL A 99 -8.22 -1.89 11.50
N TYR A 100 -8.91 -1.13 12.36
CA TYR A 100 -10.14 -1.53 13.03
C TYR A 100 -11.08 -2.18 12.01
N VAL A 101 -11.40 -3.44 12.24
CA VAL A 101 -12.62 -4.04 11.70
C VAL A 101 -13.72 -3.49 12.62
N ASP A 102 -14.58 -2.63 12.09
CA ASP A 102 -15.93 -2.48 12.66
C ASP A 102 -16.79 -3.64 12.14
#